data_AF-A0A953AQU6-F1
#
_entry.id   AF-A0A953AQU6-F1
#
_cell.length_a   1.000
_cell.length_b   1.000
_cell.length_c   1.000
_cell.angle_alpha   90.00
_cell.angle_beta   90.00
_cell.angle_gamma   90.00
#
_symmetry.space_group_name_H-M   'P 1'
#
loop_
_entity.id
_entity.type
_entity.pdbx_description
1 polymer ?
#
loop_
_entity_poly.entity_id
_entity_poly.type
_entity_poly.pdbx_seq_one_letter_code
_entity_poly.pdbx_strand_id
1 'polypeptide(L)'
;MSAILTGVAVTVLYAAAVMGIHRWNVRRLRRRGNFAALLRLDWDALLDGLLPVADRAAIDPSVPATLPDGTPTPLILRTPVDGAHRGRRALLMSIVAGGADGDVAAFAREVGFTGGEAAWLATLALVGAQPLAALERLEASRPTSAQEIYLREHLRLTRTTTALNLETRAFATKRRIGQALARFGDTPCLYFVRALASSMVGLNRQAIDDLARAVYFSEQHSFYVRAVLDTPFIAEARPALVYQCKLAPASRSSVAPPR
;
A
#
# COMPACT_ATOMS: atom_id res chain seq x y z
N MET A 1 -18.49 -47.11 -19.90
CA MET A 1 -19.01 -45.93 -19.16
C MET A 1 -18.49 -45.84 -17.73
N SER A 2 -18.49 -46.93 -16.95
CA SER A 2 -18.03 -46.92 -15.55
C SER A 2 -16.58 -46.42 -15.36
N ALA A 3 -15.61 -46.94 -16.13
CA ALA A 3 -14.19 -46.57 -15.99
C ALA A 3 -13.86 -45.08 -16.25
N ILE A 4 -14.64 -44.40 -17.11
CA ILE A 4 -14.45 -42.97 -17.40
C ILE A 4 -14.92 -42.12 -16.20
N LEU A 5 -16.06 -42.50 -15.60
CA LEU A 5 -16.57 -41.83 -14.40
C LEU A 5 -15.63 -42.00 -13.21
N THR A 6 -15.04 -43.18 -13.03
CA THR A 6 -14.03 -43.41 -11.98
C THR A 6 -12.77 -42.58 -12.21
N GLY A 7 -12.27 -42.48 -13.46
CA GLY A 7 -11.10 -41.68 -13.78
C GLY A 7 -11.29 -40.18 -13.53
N VAL A 8 -12.46 -39.65 -13.89
CA VAL A 8 -12.82 -38.24 -13.61
C VAL A 8 -12.93 -38.01 -12.11
N ALA A 9 -13.60 -38.91 -11.37
CA ALA A 9 -13.74 -38.80 -9.93
C ALA A 9 -12.38 -38.78 -9.21
N VAL A 10 -11.45 -39.66 -9.58
CA VAL A 10 -10.10 -39.70 -9.01
C VAL A 10 -9.33 -38.40 -9.31
N THR A 11 -9.42 -37.88 -10.52
CA THR A 11 -8.74 -36.63 -10.91
C THR A 11 -9.27 -35.44 -10.15
N VAL A 12 -10.60 -35.33 -9.99
CA VAL A 12 -11.24 -34.26 -9.20
C VAL A 12 -10.85 -34.36 -7.73
N LEU A 13 -10.85 -35.57 -7.16
CA LEU A 13 -10.52 -35.78 -5.74
C LEU A 13 -9.04 -35.48 -5.46
N TYR A 14 -8.15 -35.85 -6.38
CA TYR A 14 -6.73 -35.49 -6.31
C TYR A 14 -6.52 -33.98 -6.39
N ALA A 15 -7.16 -33.31 -7.35
CA ALA A 15 -7.08 -31.85 -7.48
C ALA A 15 -7.61 -31.14 -6.23
N ALA A 16 -8.73 -31.62 -5.67
CA ALA A 16 -9.29 -31.11 -4.42
C ALA A 16 -8.34 -31.31 -3.22
N ALA A 17 -7.72 -32.48 -3.10
CA ALA A 17 -6.76 -32.79 -2.04
C ALA A 17 -5.49 -31.92 -2.14
N VAL A 18 -4.92 -31.77 -3.34
CA VAL A 18 -3.76 -30.90 -3.58
C VAL A 18 -4.09 -29.45 -3.26
N MET A 19 -5.24 -28.95 -3.72
CA MET A 19 -5.71 -27.59 -3.37
C MET A 19 -5.92 -27.44 -1.85
N GLY A 20 -6.46 -28.45 -1.17
CA GLY A 20 -6.65 -28.46 0.28
C GLY A 20 -5.33 -28.37 1.05
N ILE A 21 -4.36 -29.22 0.69
CA ILE A 21 -3.01 -29.22 1.28
C ILE A 21 -2.30 -27.89 0.99
N HIS A 22 -2.38 -27.39 -0.24
CA HIS A 22 -1.79 -26.11 -0.60
C HIS A 22 -2.38 -24.97 0.24
N ARG A 23 -3.71 -24.89 0.36
CA ARG A 23 -4.40 -23.88 1.17
C ARG A 23 -4.04 -23.98 2.65
N TRP A 24 -3.93 -25.19 3.18
CA TRP A 24 -3.48 -25.40 4.55
C TRP A 24 -2.05 -24.86 4.74
N ASN A 25 -1.14 -25.16 3.82
CA ASN A 25 0.23 -24.68 3.87
C ASN A 25 0.32 -23.16 3.72
N VAL A 26 -0.44 -22.55 2.81
CA VAL A 26 -0.53 -21.08 2.69
C VAL A 26 -1.06 -20.46 3.98
N ARG A 27 -2.11 -21.02 4.57
CA ARG A 27 -2.66 -20.53 5.85
C ARG A 27 -1.62 -20.64 6.98
N ARG A 28 -0.87 -21.75 7.04
CA ARG A 28 0.21 -21.95 8.02
C ARG A 28 1.37 -20.98 7.80
N LEU A 29 1.77 -20.74 6.55
CA LEU A 29 2.84 -19.81 6.19
C LEU A 29 2.45 -18.36 6.49
N ARG A 30 1.19 -17.97 6.24
CA ARG A 30 0.65 -16.65 6.63
C ARG A 30 0.74 -16.41 8.13
N ARG A 31 0.42 -17.43 8.95
CA ARG A 31 0.54 -17.34 10.41
C ARG A 31 1.98 -17.17 10.87
N ARG A 32 2.95 -17.76 10.15
CA ARG A 32 4.38 -17.68 10.49
C ARG A 32 5.03 -16.38 10.02
N GLY A 33 4.63 -15.88 8.86
CA GLY A 33 5.22 -14.70 8.25
C GLY A 33 4.52 -13.39 8.59
N ASN A 34 3.73 -13.28 9.67
CA ASN A 34 2.84 -12.14 9.97
C ASN A 34 3.34 -10.74 9.50
N PHE A 35 3.01 -10.35 8.26
CA PHE A 35 3.37 -9.06 7.64
C PHE A 35 2.20 -8.08 7.80
N ALA A 36 1.66 -7.94 9.01
CA ALA A 36 0.50 -7.07 9.26
C ALA A 36 0.77 -5.61 8.82
N ALA A 37 2.02 -5.14 8.92
CA ALA A 37 2.43 -3.82 8.46
C ALA A 37 2.24 -3.61 6.94
N LEU A 38 2.32 -4.67 6.12
CA LEU A 38 2.10 -4.57 4.66
C LEU A 38 0.64 -4.32 4.28
N LEU A 39 -0.30 -4.49 5.22
CA LEU A 39 -1.71 -4.15 5.02
C LEU A 39 -1.99 -2.65 5.18
N ARG A 40 -1.03 -1.87 5.68
CA ARG A 40 -1.17 -0.41 5.83
C ARG A 40 -1.07 0.25 4.46
N LEU A 41 -1.79 1.37 4.30
CA LEU A 41 -1.67 2.24 3.15
C LEU A 41 -0.57 3.28 3.38
N ASP A 42 0.25 3.48 2.36
CA ASP A 42 1.21 4.56 2.30
C ASP A 42 0.52 5.85 1.86
N TRP A 43 -0.07 6.53 2.83
CA TRP A 43 -0.75 7.80 2.60
C TRP A 43 0.20 8.91 2.16
N ASP A 44 1.48 8.87 2.55
CA ASP A 44 2.46 9.85 2.07
C ASP A 44 2.64 9.73 0.56
N ALA A 45 2.75 8.50 0.03
CA ALA A 45 2.80 8.30 -1.41
C ALA A 45 1.48 8.70 -2.12
N LEU A 46 0.32 8.45 -1.51
CA LEU A 46 -0.99 8.77 -2.12
C LEU A 46 -1.31 10.27 -2.13
N LEU A 47 -0.76 11.02 -1.18
CA LEU A 47 -0.95 12.46 -1.04
C LEU A 47 0.19 13.28 -1.67
N ASP A 48 1.19 12.61 -2.24
CA ASP A 48 2.35 13.26 -2.84
C ASP A 48 1.94 14.28 -3.90
N GLY A 49 2.52 15.48 -3.82
CA GLY A 49 2.19 16.61 -4.68
C GLY A 49 0.92 17.41 -4.32
N LEU A 50 0.11 16.98 -3.34
CA LEU A 50 -1.14 17.69 -2.98
C LEU A 50 -0.94 18.82 -1.96
N LEU A 51 0.19 18.83 -1.25
CA LEU A 51 0.66 19.94 -0.44
C LEU A 51 2.05 20.37 -0.91
N PRO A 52 2.37 21.67 -0.84
CA PRO A 52 3.71 22.13 -1.12
C PRO A 52 4.70 21.46 -0.15
N VAL A 53 5.86 21.08 -0.69
CA VAL A 53 6.95 20.53 0.11
C VAL A 53 7.65 21.71 0.78
N ALA A 54 7.16 22.12 1.95
CA ALA A 54 7.95 22.93 2.87
C ALA A 54 9.15 22.10 3.39
N ASP A 55 10.09 22.74 4.06
CA ASP A 55 11.23 22.04 4.66
C ASP A 55 10.75 20.93 5.59
N ARG A 56 10.79 19.69 5.09
CA ARG A 56 10.27 18.48 5.76
C ARG A 56 11.03 18.17 7.05
N ALA A 57 12.13 18.88 7.32
CA ALA A 57 12.84 18.82 8.59
C ALA A 57 12.02 19.40 9.75
N ALA A 58 11.09 20.33 9.50
CA ALA A 58 10.20 20.87 10.51
C ALA A 58 8.94 19.99 10.64
N ILE A 59 8.64 19.57 11.86
CA ILE A 59 7.39 18.88 12.21
C ILE A 59 6.50 19.87 12.96
N ASP A 60 5.26 20.04 12.50
CA ASP A 60 4.22 20.80 13.18
C ASP A 60 3.77 20.04 14.44
N PRO A 61 4.06 20.56 15.65
CA PRO A 61 3.72 19.88 16.90
C PRO A 61 2.21 19.86 17.17
N SER A 62 1.41 20.68 16.45
CA SER A 62 -0.05 20.69 16.59
C SER A 62 -0.74 19.50 15.91
N VAL A 63 -0.03 18.80 15.01
CA VAL A 63 -0.56 17.62 14.32
C VAL A 63 -0.18 16.35 15.09
N PRO A 64 -1.16 15.50 15.46
CA PRO A 64 -0.86 14.31 16.24
C PRO A 64 0.06 13.36 15.46
N ALA A 65 0.97 12.69 16.17
CA ALA A 65 1.92 11.74 15.57
C ALA A 65 1.24 10.45 15.07
N THR A 66 0.06 10.14 15.59
CA THR A 66 -0.74 8.97 15.24
C THR A 66 -2.21 9.37 15.06
N LEU A 67 -2.89 8.70 14.14
CA LEU A 67 -4.33 8.78 13.95
C LEU A 67 -5.07 8.03 15.08
N PRO A 68 -6.40 8.22 15.22
CA PRO A 68 -7.20 7.56 16.26
C PRO A 68 -7.12 6.02 16.26
N ASP A 69 -6.84 5.41 15.11
CA ASP A 69 -6.68 3.96 14.95
C ASP A 69 -5.26 3.45 15.28
N GLY A 70 -4.36 4.34 15.73
CA GLY A 70 -2.97 4.05 16.07
C GLY A 70 -2.03 3.99 14.86
N THR A 71 -2.51 4.24 13.64
CA THR A 71 -1.65 4.34 12.47
C THR A 71 -0.80 5.64 12.52
N PRO A 72 0.44 5.63 12.01
CA PRO A 72 1.26 6.84 11.96
C PRO A 72 0.60 7.90 11.08
N THR A 73 0.53 9.15 11.55
CA THR A 73 0.04 10.24 10.72
C THR A 73 1.03 10.48 9.58
N PRO A 74 0.56 10.65 8.33
CA PRO A 74 1.44 10.87 7.18
C PRO A 74 2.35 12.08 7.40
N LEU A 75 3.63 11.95 7.07
CA LEU A 75 4.60 13.01 7.24
C LEU A 75 4.19 14.29 6.50
N ILE A 76 3.63 14.17 5.29
CA ILE A 76 3.16 15.32 4.50
C ILE A 76 2.12 16.17 5.24
N LEU A 77 1.33 15.57 6.14
CA LEU A 77 0.33 16.27 6.95
C LEU A 77 0.91 16.83 8.25
N ARG A 78 2.08 16.33 8.66
CA ARG A 78 2.81 16.81 9.83
C ARG A 78 3.80 17.92 9.49
N THR A 79 4.05 18.21 8.22
CA THR A 79 4.88 19.35 7.82
C THR A 79 4.11 20.66 8.05
N PRO A 80 4.75 21.72 8.56
CA PRO A 80 4.15 23.04 8.63
C PRO A 80 3.66 23.51 7.26
N VAL A 81 2.50 24.15 7.25
CA VAL A 81 1.92 24.75 6.04
C VAL A 81 1.56 26.19 6.30
N ASP A 82 1.76 27.05 5.30
CA ASP A 82 1.36 28.45 5.38
C ASP A 82 -0.16 28.61 5.49
N GLY A 83 -0.60 29.81 5.90
CA GLY A 83 -2.02 30.15 6.08
C GLY A 83 -2.92 29.76 4.89
N ALA A 84 -2.42 29.95 3.66
CA ALA A 84 -3.13 29.63 2.43
C ALA A 84 -3.41 28.12 2.24
N HIS A 85 -2.64 27.24 2.87
CA HIS A 85 -2.74 25.79 2.70
C HIS A 85 -3.38 25.07 3.90
N ARG A 86 -3.80 25.80 4.94
CA ARG A 86 -4.49 25.21 6.11
C ARG A 86 -5.77 24.48 5.73
N GLY A 87 -6.59 25.05 4.84
CA GLY A 87 -7.82 24.43 4.36
C GLY A 87 -7.56 23.11 3.62
N ARG A 88 -6.55 23.09 2.74
CA ARG A 88 -6.11 21.86 2.06
C ARG A 88 -5.66 20.80 3.06
N ARG A 89 -4.79 21.15 4.02
CA ARG A 89 -4.33 20.21 5.05
C ARG A 89 -5.48 19.63 5.87
N ALA A 90 -6.45 20.46 6.26
CA ALA A 90 -7.62 20.01 7.02
C ALA A 90 -8.45 18.97 6.25
N LEU A 91 -8.65 19.18 4.94
CA LEU A 91 -9.31 18.20 4.08
C LEU A 91 -8.51 16.90 3.95
N LEU A 92 -7.20 16.97 3.73
CA LEU A 92 -6.40 15.74 3.62
C LEU A 92 -6.40 14.95 4.93
N MET A 93 -6.36 15.63 6.07
CA MET A 93 -6.49 15.01 7.40
C MET A 93 -7.85 14.31 7.57
N SER A 94 -8.96 14.92 7.12
CA SER A 94 -10.28 14.28 7.24
C SER A 94 -10.39 13.02 6.37
N ILE A 95 -9.82 13.04 5.16
CA ILE A 95 -9.76 11.88 4.27
C ILE A 95 -8.94 10.75 4.89
N VAL A 96 -7.74 11.06 5.39
CA VAL A 96 -6.82 10.08 5.99
C VAL A 96 -7.40 9.48 7.28
N ALA A 97 -8.11 10.27 8.09
CA ALA A 97 -8.80 9.81 9.28
C ALA A 97 -10.09 9.02 8.98
N GLY A 98 -10.50 8.91 7.71
CA GLY A 98 -11.73 8.23 7.30
C GLY A 98 -13.02 8.96 7.68
N GLY A 99 -12.93 10.25 8.03
CA GLY A 99 -14.06 11.08 8.47
C GLY A 99 -14.55 12.06 7.41
N ALA A 100 -14.18 11.87 6.14
CA ALA A 100 -14.64 12.72 5.05
C ALA A 100 -16.09 12.37 4.66
N ASP A 101 -17.05 12.88 5.42
CA ASP A 101 -18.47 12.81 5.11
C ASP A 101 -18.89 13.99 4.18
N GLY A 102 -19.74 13.72 3.20
CA GLY A 102 -20.28 14.74 2.28
C GLY A 102 -19.60 14.82 0.90
N ASP A 103 -19.86 15.91 0.16
CA ASP A 103 -19.30 16.11 -1.19
C ASP A 103 -17.85 16.60 -1.12
N VAL A 104 -16.93 15.65 -0.95
CA VAL A 104 -15.48 15.89 -0.93
C VAL A 104 -15.00 16.62 -2.18
N ALA A 105 -15.62 16.40 -3.34
CA ALA A 105 -15.21 17.07 -4.57
C ALA A 105 -15.58 18.55 -4.56
N ALA A 106 -16.72 18.92 -3.97
CA ALA A 106 -17.10 20.31 -3.75
C ALA A 106 -16.14 21.00 -2.77
N PHE A 107 -15.91 20.39 -1.59
CA PHE A 107 -15.02 20.96 -0.60
C PHE A 107 -13.56 21.04 -1.08
N ALA A 108 -13.10 20.07 -1.87
CA ALA A 108 -11.79 20.11 -2.52
C ALA A 108 -11.62 21.35 -3.40
N ARG A 109 -12.64 21.71 -4.18
CA ARG A 109 -12.63 22.92 -5.01
C ARG A 109 -12.61 24.20 -4.18
N GLU A 110 -13.35 24.24 -3.08
CA GLU A 110 -13.37 25.39 -2.16
C GLU A 110 -12.01 25.66 -1.52
N VAL A 111 -11.26 24.60 -1.18
CA VAL A 111 -9.89 24.71 -0.67
C VAL A 111 -8.83 24.76 -1.78
N GLY A 112 -9.26 24.93 -3.03
CA GLY A 112 -8.42 25.24 -4.18
C GLY A 112 -7.78 24.05 -4.89
N PHE A 113 -8.19 22.81 -4.64
CA PHE A 113 -7.80 21.67 -5.50
C PHE A 113 -8.57 21.72 -6.81
N THR A 114 -7.91 21.38 -7.92
CA THR A 114 -8.51 21.53 -9.25
C THR A 114 -8.42 20.26 -10.10
N GLY A 115 -9.35 20.14 -11.06
CA GLY A 115 -9.33 19.09 -12.09
C GLY A 115 -9.07 17.68 -11.54
N GLY A 116 -7.93 17.11 -11.92
CA GLY A 116 -7.51 15.77 -11.52
C GLY A 116 -7.27 15.59 -10.02
N GLU A 117 -6.83 16.64 -9.31
CA GLU A 117 -6.57 16.56 -7.85
C GLU A 117 -7.89 16.34 -7.08
N ALA A 118 -8.92 17.13 -7.40
CA ALA A 118 -10.23 16.99 -6.75
C ALA A 118 -10.86 15.63 -7.05
N ALA A 119 -10.70 15.13 -8.28
CA ALA A 119 -11.15 13.79 -8.66
C ALA A 119 -10.38 12.68 -7.92
N TRP A 120 -9.07 12.86 -7.72
CA TRP A 120 -8.23 11.96 -6.95
C TRP A 120 -8.63 11.94 -5.47
N LEU A 121 -8.83 13.11 -4.85
CA LEU A 121 -9.29 13.23 -3.46
C LEU A 121 -10.66 12.60 -3.23
N ALA A 122 -11.60 12.79 -4.16
CA ALA A 122 -12.89 12.10 -4.12
C ALA A 122 -12.74 10.57 -4.20
N THR A 123 -11.70 10.06 -4.86
CA THR A 123 -11.39 8.62 -4.89
C THR A 123 -10.78 8.18 -3.56
N LEU A 124 -9.85 8.95 -3.00
CA LEU A 124 -9.20 8.65 -1.71
C LEU A 124 -10.19 8.65 -0.53
N ALA A 125 -11.17 9.55 -0.52
CA ALA A 125 -12.21 9.57 0.51
C ALA A 125 -13.03 8.28 0.57
N LEU A 126 -13.17 7.57 -0.55
CA LEU A 126 -13.90 6.30 -0.60
C LEU A 126 -13.09 5.13 -0.02
N VAL A 127 -11.77 5.24 0.12
CA VAL A 127 -10.88 4.12 0.48
C VAL A 127 -11.22 3.53 1.86
N GLY A 128 -11.59 4.37 2.82
CA GLY A 128 -11.97 3.94 4.17
C GLY A 128 -13.39 3.36 4.22
N ALA A 129 -14.37 4.13 3.77
CA ALA A 129 -15.79 3.82 3.93
C ALA A 129 -16.34 2.87 2.86
N GLN A 130 -15.92 3.02 1.59
CA GLN A 130 -16.45 2.31 0.44
C GLN A 130 -15.33 1.82 -0.51
N PRO A 131 -14.43 0.94 -0.03
CA PRO A 131 -13.22 0.58 -0.76
C PRO A 131 -13.48 -0.11 -2.10
N LEU A 132 -14.62 -0.80 -2.26
CA LEU A 132 -15.01 -1.41 -3.54
C LEU A 132 -15.45 -0.35 -4.56
N ALA A 133 -16.18 0.69 -4.13
CA ALA A 133 -16.52 1.82 -5.00
C ALA A 133 -15.26 2.61 -5.42
N ALA A 134 -14.30 2.78 -4.50
CA ALA A 134 -12.99 3.35 -4.83
C ALA A 134 -12.27 2.51 -5.90
N LEU A 135 -12.29 1.19 -5.76
CA LEU A 135 -11.68 0.28 -6.72
C LEU A 135 -12.38 0.32 -8.09
N GLU A 136 -13.71 0.29 -8.13
CA GLU A 136 -14.49 0.41 -9.37
C GLU A 136 -14.14 1.70 -10.13
N ARG A 137 -14.04 2.83 -9.41
CA ARG A 137 -13.65 4.11 -9.98
C ARG A 137 -12.22 4.09 -10.55
N LEU A 138 -11.28 3.46 -9.84
CA LEU A 138 -9.92 3.27 -10.36
C LEU A 138 -9.93 2.39 -11.61
N GLU A 139 -10.73 1.33 -11.64
CA GLU A 139 -10.81 0.39 -12.76
C GLU A 139 -11.47 0.98 -14.01
N ALA A 140 -12.38 1.95 -13.83
CA ALA A 140 -13.04 2.65 -14.92
C ALA A 140 -12.09 3.48 -15.81
N SER A 141 -10.86 3.74 -15.36
CA SER A 141 -9.88 4.55 -16.09
C SER A 141 -8.51 3.89 -16.17
N ARG A 142 -7.76 4.25 -17.24
CA ARG A 142 -6.38 3.84 -17.40
C ARG A 142 -5.52 4.60 -16.38
N PRO A 143 -4.65 3.89 -15.62
CA PRO A 143 -3.85 4.57 -14.62
C PRO A 143 -2.82 5.51 -15.25
N THR A 144 -2.77 6.72 -14.71
CA THR A 144 -1.90 7.81 -15.16
C THR A 144 -0.65 7.94 -14.31
N SER A 145 -0.66 7.42 -13.07
CA SER A 145 0.44 7.52 -12.11
C SER A 145 0.77 6.19 -11.43
N ALA A 146 1.92 6.13 -10.75
CA ALA A 146 2.32 4.99 -9.94
C ALA A 146 1.42 4.84 -8.70
N GLN A 147 0.99 5.96 -8.12
CA GLN A 147 0.09 6.05 -6.95
C GLN A 147 -1.27 5.41 -7.24
N GLU A 148 -1.84 5.65 -8.42
CA GLU A 148 -3.10 5.03 -8.84
C GLU A 148 -2.97 3.52 -8.99
N ILE A 149 -1.85 3.02 -9.55
CA ILE A 149 -1.60 1.58 -9.65
C ILE A 149 -1.40 0.98 -8.26
N TYR A 150 -0.63 1.65 -7.41
CA TYR A 150 -0.40 1.25 -6.03
C TYR A 150 -1.72 1.08 -5.28
N LEU A 151 -2.59 2.09 -5.28
CA LEU A 151 -3.88 2.04 -4.60
C LEU A 151 -4.79 0.95 -5.18
N ARG A 152 -4.87 0.87 -6.51
CA ARG A 152 -5.70 -0.11 -7.21
C ARG A 152 -5.29 -1.54 -6.85
N GLU A 153 -4.01 -1.86 -6.92
CA GLU A 153 -3.52 -3.20 -6.61
C GLU A 153 -3.59 -3.49 -5.10
N HIS A 154 -3.38 -2.49 -4.24
CA HIS A 154 -3.58 -2.64 -2.81
C HIS A 154 -5.04 -3.01 -2.47
N LEU A 155 -6.01 -2.28 -3.02
CA LEU A 155 -7.44 -2.56 -2.82
C LEU A 155 -7.83 -3.92 -3.40
N ARG A 156 -7.32 -4.30 -4.57
CA ARG A 156 -7.56 -5.64 -5.15
C ARG A 156 -7.08 -6.74 -4.20
N LEU A 157 -5.85 -6.62 -3.70
CA LEU A 157 -5.25 -7.60 -2.79
C LEU A 157 -6.02 -7.68 -1.47
N THR A 158 -6.37 -6.54 -0.87
CA THR A 158 -6.96 -6.51 0.47
C THR A 158 -8.48 -6.74 0.50
N ARG A 159 -9.20 -6.44 -0.59
CA ARG A 159 -10.68 -6.43 -0.59
C ARG A 159 -11.33 -7.46 -1.50
N THR A 160 -10.65 -7.90 -2.56
CA THR A 160 -11.24 -8.83 -3.54
C THR A 160 -10.56 -10.20 -3.56
N THR A 161 -9.49 -10.37 -2.78
CA THR A 161 -8.75 -11.62 -2.72
C THR A 161 -9.39 -12.58 -1.71
N THR A 162 -9.73 -13.77 -2.19
CA THR A 162 -10.28 -14.87 -1.41
C THR A 162 -9.30 -16.05 -1.43
N ALA A 163 -9.56 -17.08 -0.62
CA ALA A 163 -8.76 -18.31 -0.66
C ALA A 163 -8.81 -19.02 -2.03
N LEU A 164 -9.82 -18.74 -2.87
CA LEU A 164 -9.99 -19.36 -4.17
C LEU A 164 -9.13 -18.71 -5.26
N ASN A 165 -8.95 -17.39 -5.20
CA ASN A 165 -8.32 -16.62 -6.28
C ASN A 165 -6.94 -16.06 -5.90
N LEU A 166 -6.46 -16.37 -4.69
CA LEU A 166 -5.25 -15.81 -4.10
C LEU A 166 -4.02 -15.88 -5.00
N GLU A 167 -3.65 -17.08 -5.45
CA GLU A 167 -2.43 -17.28 -6.24
C GLU A 167 -2.50 -16.52 -7.57
N THR A 168 -3.63 -16.64 -8.26
CA THR A 168 -3.88 -15.94 -9.53
C THR A 168 -3.84 -14.43 -9.33
N ARG A 169 -4.47 -13.91 -8.26
CA ARG A 169 -4.48 -12.48 -7.93
C ARG A 169 -3.07 -12.00 -7.59
N ALA A 170 -2.34 -12.70 -6.74
CA ALA A 170 -0.97 -12.34 -6.37
C ALA A 170 -0.04 -12.32 -7.60
N PHE A 171 -0.11 -13.35 -8.44
CA PHE A 171 0.68 -13.43 -9.67
C PHE A 171 0.34 -12.29 -10.64
N ALA A 172 -0.94 -12.08 -10.93
CA ALA A 172 -1.39 -11.03 -11.84
C ALA A 172 -1.02 -9.63 -11.33
N THR A 173 -1.11 -9.41 -10.02
CA THR A 173 -0.71 -8.16 -9.35
C THR A 173 0.78 -7.92 -9.53
N LYS A 174 1.63 -8.91 -9.24
CA LYS A 174 3.09 -8.81 -9.42
C LYS A 174 3.47 -8.51 -10.86
N ARG A 175 2.81 -9.13 -11.84
CA ARG A 175 3.02 -8.84 -13.27
C ARG A 175 2.68 -7.39 -13.61
N ARG A 176 1.52 -6.89 -13.17
CA ARG A 176 1.11 -5.49 -13.41
C ARG A 176 2.04 -4.49 -12.72
N ILE A 177 2.49 -4.78 -11.51
CA ILE A 177 3.47 -3.95 -10.80
C ILE A 177 4.82 -3.96 -11.52
N GLY A 178 5.27 -5.11 -12.04
CA GLY A 178 6.49 -5.17 -12.85
C GLY A 178 6.42 -4.27 -14.09
N GLN A 179 5.27 -4.25 -14.77
CA GLN A 179 5.02 -3.34 -15.89
C GLN A 179 4.95 -1.87 -15.44
N ALA A 180 4.37 -1.60 -14.28
CA ALA A 180 4.30 -0.25 -13.71
C ALA A 180 5.69 0.28 -13.35
N LEU A 181 6.53 -0.53 -12.72
CA LEU A 181 7.92 -0.17 -12.40
C LEU A 181 8.74 0.10 -13.68
N ALA A 182 8.51 -0.68 -14.74
CA ALA A 182 9.14 -0.40 -16.04
C ALA A 182 8.67 0.93 -16.67
N ARG A 183 7.43 1.37 -16.38
CA ARG A 183 6.83 2.60 -16.93
C ARG A 183 7.15 3.84 -16.11
N PHE A 184 7.08 3.75 -14.79
CA PHE A 184 7.14 4.87 -13.86
C PHE A 184 8.45 4.92 -13.05
N GLY A 185 9.36 3.97 -13.30
CA GLY A 185 10.64 3.85 -12.58
C GLY A 185 10.51 3.18 -11.22
N ASP A 186 11.57 3.29 -10.44
CA ASP A 186 11.71 2.65 -9.13
C ASP A 186 10.89 3.35 -8.04
N THR A 187 9.56 3.24 -8.11
CA THR A 187 8.66 3.85 -7.13
C THR A 187 8.52 2.96 -5.86
N PRO A 188 8.82 3.48 -4.65
CA PRO A 188 8.79 2.69 -3.42
C PRO A 188 7.44 2.04 -3.10
N CYS A 189 6.32 2.74 -3.32
CA CYS A 189 4.99 2.23 -3.02
C CYS A 189 4.63 1.01 -3.89
N LEU A 190 5.14 0.96 -5.13
CA LEU A 190 4.99 -0.19 -6.04
C LEU A 190 5.74 -1.42 -5.52
N TYR A 191 6.97 -1.25 -5.03
CA TYR A 191 7.71 -2.32 -4.36
C TYR A 191 6.99 -2.81 -3.10
N PHE A 192 6.43 -1.90 -2.32
CA PHE A 192 5.68 -2.24 -1.11
C PHE A 192 4.43 -3.08 -1.38
N VAL A 193 3.61 -2.72 -2.36
CA VAL A 193 2.44 -3.54 -2.73
C VAL A 193 2.85 -4.87 -3.39
N ARG A 194 4.02 -4.94 -4.04
CA ARG A 194 4.59 -6.20 -4.53
C ARG A 194 5.03 -7.12 -3.40
N ALA A 195 5.58 -6.55 -2.33
CA ALA A 195 5.89 -7.26 -1.09
C ALA A 195 4.61 -7.83 -0.46
N LEU A 196 3.52 -7.04 -0.41
CA LEU A 196 2.21 -7.51 0.05
C LEU A 196 1.70 -8.68 -0.78
N ALA A 197 1.73 -8.58 -2.10
CA ALA A 197 1.31 -9.69 -2.97
C ALA A 197 2.11 -10.98 -2.69
N SER A 198 3.43 -10.87 -2.51
CA SER A 198 4.30 -12.01 -2.23
C SER A 198 4.09 -12.60 -0.84
N SER A 199 3.83 -11.76 0.17
CA SER A 199 3.57 -12.22 1.54
C SER A 199 2.26 -12.99 1.65
N MET A 200 1.23 -12.58 0.90
CA MET A 200 -0.08 -13.24 0.91
C MET A 200 -0.05 -14.69 0.41
N VAL A 201 0.93 -15.06 -0.42
CA VAL A 201 1.16 -16.45 -0.91
C VAL A 201 2.31 -17.16 -0.19
N GLY A 202 2.86 -16.57 0.88
CA GLY A 202 3.92 -17.18 1.68
C GLY A 202 5.31 -17.11 1.06
N LEU A 203 5.53 -16.27 0.04
CA LEU A 203 6.83 -16.04 -0.58
C LEU A 203 7.66 -15.02 0.24
N ASN A 204 7.96 -15.38 1.49
CA ASN A 204 8.54 -14.46 2.48
C ASN A 204 9.87 -13.84 2.03
N ARG A 205 10.76 -14.61 1.40
CA ARG A 205 12.05 -14.08 0.89
C ARG A 205 11.84 -12.97 -0.14
N GLN A 206 10.93 -13.18 -1.09
CA GLN A 206 10.61 -12.18 -2.11
C GLN A 206 9.92 -10.96 -1.50
N ALA A 207 9.03 -11.17 -0.51
CA ALA A 207 8.41 -10.07 0.22
C ALA A 207 9.44 -9.21 0.96
N ILE A 208 10.45 -9.83 1.60
CA ILE A 208 11.52 -9.11 2.28
C ILE A 208 12.39 -8.35 1.27
N ASP A 209 12.77 -8.97 0.15
CA ASP A 209 13.60 -8.31 -0.87
C ASP A 209 12.87 -7.11 -1.50
N ASP A 210 11.56 -7.23 -1.74
CA ASP A 210 10.74 -6.12 -2.24
C ASP A 210 10.57 -5.01 -1.20
N LEU A 211 10.38 -5.37 0.08
CA LEU A 211 10.34 -4.39 1.16
C LEU A 211 11.69 -3.66 1.33
N ALA A 212 12.81 -4.38 1.18
CA ALA A 212 14.14 -3.77 1.19
C ALA A 212 14.33 -2.77 0.05
N ARG A 213 13.82 -3.08 -1.16
CA ARG A 213 13.81 -2.13 -2.28
C ARG A 213 12.94 -0.91 -1.98
N ALA A 214 11.78 -1.09 -1.37
CA ALA A 214 10.94 0.04 -0.94
C ALA A 214 11.69 0.94 0.05
N VAL A 215 12.39 0.37 1.03
CA VAL A 215 13.24 1.14 1.96
C VAL A 215 14.38 1.85 1.23
N TYR A 216 15.06 1.18 0.31
CA TYR A 216 16.18 1.76 -0.44
C TYR A 216 15.75 2.94 -1.31
N PHE A 217 14.75 2.74 -2.18
CA PHE A 217 14.31 3.76 -3.13
C PHE A 217 13.51 4.90 -2.49
N SER A 218 13.02 4.70 -1.26
CA SER A 218 12.40 5.78 -0.48
C SER A 218 13.40 6.57 0.36
N GLU A 219 14.70 6.26 0.24
CA GLU A 219 15.76 6.83 1.07
C GLU A 219 15.48 6.66 2.57
N GLN A 220 15.01 5.47 2.95
CA GLN A 220 14.66 5.10 4.33
C GLN A 220 13.48 5.89 4.90
N HIS A 221 12.47 6.18 4.07
CA HIS A 221 11.24 6.81 4.54
C HIS A 221 10.60 6.01 5.69
N SER A 222 10.15 6.74 6.72
CA SER A 222 9.72 6.19 8.02
C SER A 222 8.63 5.12 7.89
N PHE A 223 7.72 5.27 6.92
CA PHE A 223 6.67 4.30 6.64
C PHE A 223 7.23 2.90 6.33
N TYR A 224 8.21 2.81 5.41
CA TYR A 224 8.78 1.52 4.98
C TYR A 224 9.75 0.95 6.02
N VAL A 225 10.53 1.82 6.67
CA VAL A 225 11.40 1.46 7.79
C VAL A 225 10.57 0.80 8.90
N ARG A 226 9.45 1.43 9.28
CA ARG A 226 8.57 0.89 10.31
C ARG A 226 7.94 -0.43 9.88
N ALA A 227 7.60 -0.60 8.61
CA ALA A 227 7.10 -1.88 8.11
C ALA A 227 8.14 -3.01 8.24
N VAL A 228 9.44 -2.72 8.07
CA VAL A 228 10.53 -3.67 8.36
C VAL A 228 10.59 -3.99 9.87
N LEU A 229 10.63 -2.96 10.70
CA LEU A 229 10.81 -3.10 12.16
C LEU A 229 9.62 -3.79 12.84
N ASP A 230 8.40 -3.57 12.33
CA ASP A 230 7.16 -4.18 12.83
C ASP A 230 7.00 -5.65 12.38
N THR A 231 7.91 -6.19 11.56
CA THR A 231 7.83 -7.55 11.02
C THR A 231 8.87 -8.47 11.69
N PRO A 232 8.47 -9.31 12.67
CA PRO A 232 9.41 -9.94 13.62
C PRO A 232 10.49 -10.84 13.00
N PHE A 233 10.13 -11.66 12.01
CA PHE A 233 11.05 -12.64 11.41
C PHE A 233 12.06 -12.01 10.43
N ILE A 234 11.93 -10.71 10.09
CA ILE A 234 12.94 -10.05 9.24
C ILE A 234 14.27 -9.97 9.99
N ALA A 235 14.24 -9.83 11.32
CA ALA A 235 15.45 -9.83 12.14
C ALA A 235 16.27 -11.12 11.98
N GLU A 236 15.59 -12.27 11.86
CA GLU A 236 16.23 -13.57 11.62
C GLU A 236 16.69 -13.73 10.16
N ALA A 237 15.84 -13.34 9.21
CA ALA A 237 16.09 -13.58 7.79
C ALA A 237 17.07 -12.59 7.13
N ARG A 238 17.08 -11.32 7.59
CA ARG A 238 17.88 -10.21 7.06
C ARG A 238 18.31 -9.26 8.20
N PRO A 239 19.18 -9.70 9.13
CA PRO A 239 19.61 -8.88 10.27
C PRO A 239 20.23 -7.54 9.87
N ALA A 240 20.98 -7.50 8.76
CA ALA A 240 21.59 -6.28 8.24
C ALA A 240 20.55 -5.21 7.84
N LEU A 241 19.42 -5.62 7.25
CA LEU A 241 18.34 -4.71 6.88
C LEU A 241 17.70 -4.10 8.13
N VAL A 242 17.45 -4.91 9.17
CA VAL A 242 16.91 -4.43 10.45
C VAL A 242 17.89 -3.46 11.12
N TYR A 243 19.19 -3.78 11.10
CA TYR A 243 20.22 -2.89 11.63
C TYR A 243 20.21 -1.54 10.91
N GLN A 244 20.20 -1.54 9.57
CA GLN A 244 20.09 -0.31 8.78
C GLN A 244 18.82 0.48 9.11
N CYS A 245 17.68 -0.19 9.24
CA CYS A 245 16.40 0.44 9.59
C CYS A 245 16.41 1.04 11.01
N LYS A 246 17.13 0.43 11.98
CA LYS A 246 17.30 0.99 13.33
C LYS A 246 18.20 2.22 13.36
N LEU A 247 19.16 2.30 12.43
CA LEU A 247 20.05 3.44 12.28
C LEU A 247 19.46 4.56 11.41
N ALA A 248 18.35 4.29 10.71
CA ALA A 248 17.67 5.29 9.92
C ALA A 248 17.20 6.41 10.86
N PRO A 249 17.64 7.66 10.65
CA PRO A 249 17.14 8.77 11.43
C PRO A 249 15.63 8.88 11.22
N ALA A 250 14.88 9.16 12.29
CA ALA A 250 13.42 9.21 12.27
C ALA A 250 12.82 10.24 11.27
N SER A 251 13.65 10.98 10.54
CA SER A 251 13.28 12.17 9.77
C SER A 251 14.26 12.52 8.62
N ARG A 252 14.88 11.56 7.90
CA ARG A 252 15.52 11.90 6.60
C ARG A 252 14.50 11.80 5.48
N SER A 253 13.99 12.96 5.09
CA SER A 253 13.15 13.19 3.92
C SER A 253 14.01 13.39 2.67
N SER A 254 13.77 12.58 1.65
CA SER A 254 14.35 12.76 0.32
C SER A 254 13.86 14.07 -0.30
N VAL A 255 14.83 14.93 -0.64
CA VAL A 255 14.70 15.94 -1.69
C VAL A 255 15.46 15.33 -2.87
N ALA A 256 14.74 14.72 -3.82
CA ALA A 256 15.32 14.46 -5.12
C ALA A 256 15.40 15.81 -5.87
N PRO A 257 16.57 16.23 -6.40
CA PRO A 257 16.61 17.36 -7.30
C PRO A 257 15.83 17.01 -8.59
N PRO A 258 15.20 18.00 -9.25
CA PRO A 258 14.56 17.76 -10.54
C PRO A 258 15.60 17.23 -11.53
N ARG A 259 15.25 16.12 -12.21
CA ARG A 259 15.97 15.67 -13.40
C ARG A 259 15.54 16.47 -14.62
#